data_AF-A0A1C3TKN9-F1
#
_entry.id   AF-A0A1C3TKN9-F1
#
_cell.length_a   1.000
_cell.length_b   1.000
_cell.length_c   1.000
_cell.angle_alpha   90.00
_cell.angle_beta   90.00
_cell.angle_gamma   90.00
#
_symmetry.space_group_name_H-M   'P 1'
#
loop_
_entity.id
_entity.type
_entity.pdbx_description
1 polymer ?
#
loop_
_entity_poly.entity_id
_entity_poly.type
_entity_poly.pdbx_seq_one_letter_code
_entity_poly.pdbx_strand_id
1 'polypeptide(L)'
;MRGLGQRYVPVFNRKHGRTGTLWEGRFKSCIVDLERYLLRVHRYIELNPVRAAMTTAAEDDQWSSARFSLRIAANPTLSPRPAYLALGADPAGRATSYRQWLNQGVTGE
;
A
#
# COMPACT_ATOMS: atom_id res chain seq x y z
N MET A 1 9.47 -10.42 9.62
CA MET A 1 10.02 -9.09 10.03
C MET A 1 11.36 -9.12 10.74
N ARG A 2 11.71 -10.14 11.55
CA ARG A 2 13.03 -10.21 12.23
C ARG A 2 14.22 -10.00 11.30
N GLY A 3 14.25 -10.69 10.15
CA GLY A 3 15.33 -10.56 9.17
C GLY A 3 15.49 -9.15 8.59
N LEU A 4 14.38 -8.44 8.34
CA LEU A 4 14.41 -7.05 7.88
C LEU A 4 15.04 -6.15 8.95
N GLY A 5 14.59 -6.28 10.20
CA GLY A 5 15.14 -5.51 11.32
C GLY A 5 16.65 -5.76 11.51
N GLN A 6 17.08 -7.03 11.46
CA GLN A 6 18.48 -7.41 11.63
C GLN A 6 19.40 -6.89 10.50
N ARG A 7 18.88 -6.71 9.28
CA ARG A 7 19.66 -6.22 8.15
C ARG A 7 19.64 -4.70 8.02
N TYR A 8 18.47 -4.09 8.17
CA TYR A 8 18.28 -2.67 7.91
C TYR A 8 18.71 -1.77 9.09
N VAL A 9 18.35 -2.14 10.33
CA VAL A 9 18.59 -1.29 11.51
C VAL A 9 20.09 -1.01 11.72
N PRO A 10 21.01 -1.99 11.64
CA PRO A 10 22.43 -1.71 11.81
C PRO A 10 23.00 -0.77 10.73
N VAL A 11 22.53 -0.91 9.49
CA VAL A 11 22.97 -0.08 8.36
C VAL A 11 22.52 1.36 8.56
N PHE A 12 21.25 1.58 8.91
CA PHE A 12 20.70 2.90 9.20
C PHE A 12 21.40 3.55 10.39
N ASN A 13 21.55 2.82 11.50
CA ASN A 13 22.20 3.34 12.70
C ASN A 13 23.65 3.76 12.44
N ARG A 14 24.42 2.94 11.70
CA ARG A 14 25.78 3.30 11.28
C ARG A 14 25.81 4.54 10.40
N LYS A 15 24.90 4.64 9.43
CA LYS A 15 24.81 5.79 8.52
C LYS A 15 24.51 7.10 9.24
N HIS A 16 23.73 7.04 10.32
CA HIS A 16 23.24 8.22 11.04
C HIS A 16 23.88 8.44 12.41
N GLY A 17 24.90 7.66 12.80
CA GLY A 17 25.55 7.76 14.11
C GLY A 17 24.61 7.46 15.29
N ARG A 18 23.57 6.64 15.08
CA ARG A 18 22.55 6.29 16.08
C ARG A 18 22.78 4.89 16.66
N THR A 19 22.13 4.60 17.78
CA THR A 19 22.06 3.27 18.38
C THR A 19 20.62 2.94 18.78
N GLY A 20 20.33 1.68 19.11
CA GLY A 20 18.99 1.24 19.54
C GLY A 20 18.07 0.80 18.40
N THR A 21 16.78 0.63 18.72
CA THR A 21 15.75 0.16 17.79
C THR A 21 15.17 1.30 16.95
N LEU A 22 14.87 1.04 15.68
CA LEU A 22 14.10 1.97 14.83
C LEU A 22 12.60 1.76 14.91
N TRP A 23 12.18 0.58 15.35
CA TRP A 23 10.78 0.18 15.39
C TRP A 23 10.26 0.36 16.81
N GLU A 24 9.05 0.91 16.93
CA GLU A 24 8.37 1.17 18.21
C GLU A 24 7.92 -0.13 18.92
N GLY A 25 7.87 -1.27 18.21
CA GLY A 25 7.48 -2.53 18.82
C GLY A 25 7.60 -3.74 17.88
N ARG A 26 7.01 -4.86 18.31
CA ARG A 26 6.93 -6.08 17.51
C ARG A 26 5.97 -5.89 16.34
N PHE A 27 6.33 -6.47 15.19
CA PHE A 27 5.45 -6.53 14.03
C PHE A 27 4.16 -7.32 14.36
N LYS A 28 3.03 -6.81 13.87
CA LYS A 28 1.72 -7.46 13.97
C LYS A 28 1.36 -8.10 12.63
N SER A 29 0.83 -9.31 12.66
CA SER A 29 0.35 -10.02 11.47
C SER A 29 -1.06 -10.56 11.71
N CYS A 30 -1.95 -10.36 10.74
CA CYS A 30 -3.30 -10.89 10.74
C CYS A 30 -3.58 -11.50 9.37
N ILE A 31 -4.27 -12.65 9.34
CA ILE A 31 -4.66 -13.30 8.09
C ILE A 31 -5.87 -12.58 7.52
N VAL A 32 -5.80 -12.26 6.23
CA VAL A 32 -6.93 -11.74 5.46
C VAL A 32 -7.42 -12.86 4.56
N ASP A 33 -8.48 -13.55 5.00
CA ASP A 33 -8.97 -14.78 4.35
C ASP A 33 -10.12 -14.53 3.35
N LEU A 34 -10.62 -13.30 3.28
CA LEU A 34 -11.74 -12.94 2.41
C LEU A 34 -11.26 -11.97 1.33
N GLU A 35 -11.41 -12.33 0.06
CA GLU A 35 -11.00 -11.49 -1.08
C GLU A 35 -11.66 -10.10 -1.05
N ARG A 36 -12.94 -10.03 -0.67
CA ARG A 36 -13.64 -8.73 -0.49
C ARG A 36 -13.05 -7.89 0.64
N TYR A 37 -12.50 -8.53 1.67
CA TYR A 37 -11.85 -7.85 2.78
C TYR A 37 -10.46 -7.37 2.37
N LEU A 38 -9.75 -8.14 1.52
CA LEU A 38 -8.46 -7.74 0.96
C LEU A 38 -8.56 -6.38 0.27
N LEU A 39 -9.57 -6.17 -0.60
CA LEU A 39 -9.76 -4.86 -1.21
C LEU A 39 -9.94 -3.78 -0.14
N ARG A 40 -10.80 -3.96 0.88
CA ARG A 40 -10.94 -2.95 1.95
C ARG A 40 -9.60 -2.59 2.63
N VAL A 41 -8.74 -3.58 2.87
CA VAL A 41 -7.39 -3.37 3.41
C VAL A 41 -6.52 -2.57 2.42
N HIS A 42 -6.57 -2.87 1.12
CA HIS A 42 -5.89 -2.09 0.10
C HIS A 42 -6.32 -0.61 0.12
N ARG A 43 -7.62 -0.32 0.10
CA ARG A 43 -8.14 1.07 0.18
C ARG A 43 -7.69 1.75 1.47
N TYR A 44 -7.69 1.03 2.59
CA TYR A 44 -7.18 1.60 3.83
C TYR A 44 -5.72 2.04 3.67
N ILE A 45 -4.84 1.15 3.22
CA ILE A 45 -3.40 1.41 3.06
C ILE A 45 -3.14 2.55 2.06
N GLU A 46 -3.78 2.50 0.89
CA GLU A 46 -3.55 3.47 -0.18
C GLU A 46 -4.05 4.87 0.16
N LEU A 47 -5.07 4.99 1.02
CA LEU A 47 -5.57 6.28 1.50
C LEU A 47 -4.86 6.79 2.77
N ASN A 48 -3.96 6.02 3.38
CA ASN A 48 -3.25 6.49 4.59
C ASN A 48 -2.44 7.78 4.37
N PRO A 49 -1.69 7.96 3.26
CA PRO A 49 -1.00 9.23 3.00
C PRO A 49 -1.95 10.42 2.87
N VAL A 50 -3.14 10.19 2.30
CA VAL A 50 -4.18 11.22 2.17
C VAL A 50 -4.77 11.57 3.54
N ARG A 51 -5.13 10.56 4.34
CA ARG A 51 -5.63 10.77 5.73
C ARG A 51 -4.60 11.46 6.62
N ALA A 52 -3.31 11.17 6.42
CA ALA A 52 -2.21 11.81 7.13
C ALA A 52 -1.85 13.20 6.56
N ALA A 53 -2.60 13.72 5.59
CA ALA A 53 -2.35 14.99 4.90
C ALA A 53 -0.94 15.10 4.27
N MET A 54 -0.34 13.97 3.91
CA MET A 54 0.96 13.92 3.23
C MET A 54 0.81 14.10 1.71
N THR A 55 -0.33 13.71 1.16
CA THR A 55 -0.66 13.84 -0.27
C THR A 55 -2.13 14.24 -0.47
N THR A 56 -2.45 14.82 -1.63
CA THR A 56 -3.81 15.20 -2.00
C THR A 56 -4.64 14.03 -2.53
N ALA A 57 -4.00 13.11 -3.24
CA ALA A 57 -4.61 11.89 -3.75
C ALA A 57 -3.73 10.65 -3.47
N ALA A 58 -4.31 9.46 -3.62
CA ALA A 58 -3.59 8.22 -3.37
C ALA A 58 -2.50 7.96 -4.42
N GLU A 59 -2.73 8.36 -5.67
CA GLU A 59 -1.75 8.26 -6.75
C GLU A 59 -0.52 9.16 -6.61
N ASP A 60 -0.60 10.17 -5.76
CA ASP A 60 0.50 11.10 -5.50
C ASP A 60 1.56 10.46 -4.58
N ASP A 61 1.21 9.41 -3.82
CA ASP A 61 2.18 8.65 -3.04
C ASP A 61 2.94 7.66 -3.93
N GLN A 62 4.20 8.02 -4.22
CA GLN A 62 5.11 7.17 -4.99
C GLN A 62 5.50 5.86 -4.28
N TRP A 63 5.31 5.77 -2.97
CA TRP A 63 5.66 4.60 -2.17
C TRP A 63 4.51 3.58 -2.03
N SER A 64 3.39 3.84 -2.71
CA SER A 64 2.18 3.02 -2.70
C SER A 64 2.00 2.21 -3.99
N SER A 65 1.26 1.10 -3.90
CA SER A 65 0.79 0.33 -5.06
C SER A 65 -0.31 1.04 -5.86
N ALA A 66 -0.88 2.13 -5.34
CA ALA A 66 -2.00 2.84 -5.96
C ALA A 66 -1.69 3.21 -7.43
N ARG A 67 -0.49 3.71 -7.71
CA ARG A 67 -0.04 4.07 -9.07
C ARG A 67 -0.02 2.89 -10.04
N PHE A 68 0.30 1.70 -9.56
CA PHE A 68 0.26 0.46 -10.35
C PHE A 68 -1.18 0.04 -10.64
N SER A 69 -2.03 -0.02 -9.61
CA SER A 69 -3.45 -0.36 -9.73
C SER A 69 -4.23 0.63 -10.59
N LEU A 70 -3.83 1.91 -10.59
CA LEU A 70 -4.42 2.98 -11.42
C LEU A 70 -3.77 3.10 -12.81
N ARG A 71 -2.82 2.21 -13.14
CA ARG A 71 -2.06 2.23 -14.41
C ARG A 71 -1.31 3.53 -14.72
N ILE A 72 -0.95 4.27 -13.68
CA ILE A 72 -0.13 5.49 -13.80
C ILE A 72 1.34 5.13 -14.00
N ALA A 73 1.81 4.07 -13.34
CA ALA A 73 3.18 3.58 -13.47
C ALA A 73 3.23 2.05 -13.45
N ALA A 74 4.06 1.47 -14.32
CA ALA A 74 4.38 0.05 -14.23
C ALA A 74 5.28 -0.21 -13.01
N ASN A 75 5.12 -1.38 -12.38
CA ASN A 75 6.00 -1.83 -11.33
C ASN A 75 6.22 -3.34 -11.47
N PRO A 76 7.41 -3.79 -11.91
CA PRO A 76 7.67 -5.21 -12.18
C PRO A 76 7.71 -6.07 -10.91
N THR A 77 7.77 -5.46 -9.73
CA THR A 77 7.77 -6.17 -8.44
C THR A 77 6.36 -6.43 -7.91
N LEU A 78 5.33 -5.84 -8.54
CA LEU A 78 3.94 -6.02 -8.16
C LEU A 78 3.24 -7.01 -9.09
N SER A 79 2.41 -7.87 -8.48
CA SER A 79 1.55 -8.80 -9.21
C SER A 79 0.09 -8.50 -8.90
N PRO A 80 -0.79 -8.40 -9.92
CA PRO A 80 -2.20 -8.13 -9.70
C PRO A 80 -2.85 -9.32 -8.95
N ARG A 81 -3.66 -9.02 -7.94
CA ARG A 81 -4.37 -10.02 -7.14
C ARG A 81 -5.72 -10.39 -7.78
N PRO A 82 -6.26 -11.61 -7.55
CA PRO A 82 -7.56 -12.02 -8.09
C PRO A 82 -8.68 -10.99 -7.84
N ALA A 83 -8.77 -10.46 -6.62
CA ALA A 83 -9.77 -9.44 -6.27
C ALA A 83 -9.65 -8.14 -7.10
N TYR A 84 -8.44 -7.73 -7.49
CA TYR A 84 -8.23 -6.61 -8.41
C TYR A 84 -8.54 -6.99 -9.86
N LEU A 85 -8.15 -8.20 -10.28
CA LEU A 85 -8.44 -8.72 -11.62
C LEU A 85 -9.95 -8.82 -11.87
N ALA A 86 -10.73 -9.14 -10.84
CA ALA A 86 -12.19 -9.23 -10.91
C ALA A 86 -12.90 -7.87 -11.12
N LEU A 87 -12.20 -6.73 -10.99
CA LEU A 87 -12.80 -5.40 -11.15
C LEU A 87 -13.08 -5.01 -12.61
N GLY A 88 -12.61 -5.80 -13.59
CA GLY A 88 -12.79 -5.50 -15.01
C GLY A 88 -12.11 -6.51 -15.92
N ALA A 89 -12.66 -6.67 -17.13
CA ALA A 89 -12.18 -7.64 -18.11
C ALA A 89 -10.78 -7.27 -18.65
N ASP A 90 -10.55 -5.98 -18.91
CA ASP A 90 -9.31 -5.46 -19.47
C ASP A 90 -8.57 -4.55 -18.47
N PRO A 91 -7.28 -4.26 -18.68
CA PRO A 91 -6.51 -3.43 -17.76
C PRO A 91 -7.05 -2.01 -17.56
N ALA A 92 -7.61 -1.37 -18.59
CA ALA A 92 -8.12 0.01 -18.49
C ALA A 92 -9.46 0.04 -17.74
N GLY A 93 -10.35 -0.92 -18.02
CA GLY A 93 -11.58 -1.12 -17.26
C GLY A 93 -11.29 -1.37 -15.77
N ARG A 94 -10.31 -2.22 -15.45
CA ARG A 94 -9.89 -2.47 -14.06
C ARG A 94 -9.43 -1.21 -13.34
N ALA A 95 -8.55 -0.42 -13.96
CA ALA A 95 -8.05 0.82 -13.37
C ALA A 95 -9.18 1.84 -13.12
N THR A 96 -10.15 1.90 -14.03
CA THR A 96 -11.32 2.79 -13.92
C THR A 96 -12.20 2.39 -12.75
N SER A 97 -12.59 1.11 -12.68
CA SER A 97 -13.34 0.55 -11.54
C SER A 97 -12.60 0.73 -10.23
N TYR A 98 -11.28 0.51 -10.23
CA TYR A 98 -10.44 0.69 -9.05
C TYR A 98 -10.42 2.13 -8.56
N ARG A 99 -10.27 3.12 -9.46
CA ARG A 99 -10.31 4.55 -9.11
C ARG A 99 -11.64 4.95 -8.48
N GLN A 100 -12.75 4.57 -9.13
CA GLN A 100 -14.09 4.87 -8.62
C GLN A 100 -14.29 4.29 -7.22
N TRP A 101 -13.92 3.02 -7.05
CA TRP A 101 -13.98 2.36 -5.75
C TRP A 101 -13.03 3.02 -4.73
N LEU A 102 -11.79 3.37 -5.07
CA LEU A 102 -10.86 4.03 -4.15
C LEU A 102 -11.41 5.37 -3.64
N ASN A 103 -11.97 6.18 -4.54
CA ASN A 103 -12.51 7.51 -4.22
C ASN A 103 -13.75 7.47 -3.30
N GLN A 104 -14.54 6.40 -3.33
CA GLN A 104 -15.64 6.20 -2.36
C GLN A 104 -15.12 6.09 -0.92
N GLY A 105 -13.83 5.80 -0.72
CA GLY A 105 -13.21 5.74 0.60
C GLY A 105 -12.81 7.08 1.20
N VAL A 106 -12.88 8.16 0.41
CA VAL A 106 -12.51 9.53 0.84
C VAL A 106 -13.67 10.19 1.58
N THR A 107 -14.91 9.78 1.30
CA THR A 107 -16.15 10.34 1.88
C THR A 107 -16.59 9.69 3.19
N GLY A 108 -15.67 9.43 4.13
CA GLY A 108 -16.04 8.76 5.38
C GLY A 108 -15.09 9.01 6.54
N GLU A 109 -15.33 10.13 7.24
CA GLU A 109 -15.42 10.20 8.71
C GLU A 109 -16.82 10.69 9.08
#